data_AF-A0A373FZD6-F1
#
_entry.id   AF-A0A373FZD6-F1
#
_cell.length_a   1.000
_cell.length_b   1.000
_cell.length_c   1.000
_cell.angle_alpha   90.00
_cell.angle_beta   90.00
_cell.angle_gamma   90.00
#
_symmetry.space_group_name_H-M   'P 1'
#
loop_
_entity.id
_entity.type
_entity.pdbx_description
1 polymer ?
#
loop_
_entity_poly.entity_id
_entity_poly.type
_entity_poly.pdbx_seq_one_letter_code
_entity_poly.pdbx_strand_id
1 'polypeptide(L)'
;MADKITSDLSANSAIYDAIRQIAFHKLVNPRNNVIKNTAKISGFVVKIHTDGELCGTVDVQEYTHTLTDKQAIDDGLPVGLHEGVYLSAIQNNEKGLVVIPYLYSDVVITTDPETLREYVIQYSHADTIQVDAHNKVIIGATETKEWEDSEDTPDVDELEKTGVHAHTTYTPVSILSEVAKGEGESDKSIFKITADDILSQHDKSQILLDAQQILAKYNAKEIIIKEDGVYLGSGSANEPAVLGNQLATLLVDWLGALSQMMTPTMMGPQPPANLAKFVSLQAKVNSYKASISGFLSKTVKVAE
;
A
#
# COMPACT_ATOMS: atom_id res chain seq x y z
N MET A 1 2.42 1.64 86.32
CA MET A 1 1.84 0.70 85.34
C MET A 1 1.04 1.52 84.35
N ALA A 2 1.64 1.85 83.20
CA ALA A 2 0.93 2.46 82.09
C ALA A 2 0.60 1.32 81.13
N ASP A 3 -0.66 0.89 81.15
CA ASP A 3 -1.14 -0.20 80.30
C ASP A 3 -1.22 0.31 78.87
N LYS A 4 -0.42 -0.29 78.00
CA LYS A 4 -0.25 0.10 76.61
C LYS A 4 -1.38 -0.57 75.84
N ILE A 5 -2.46 0.17 75.55
CA ILE A 5 -3.46 -0.25 74.57
C ILE A 5 -2.79 -0.22 73.19
N THR A 6 -2.08 -1.29 72.86
CA THR A 6 -1.74 -1.60 71.48
C THR A 6 -3.00 -2.16 70.84
N SER A 7 -3.79 -1.30 70.22
CA SER A 7 -4.87 -1.73 69.34
C SER A 7 -4.27 -2.63 68.25
N ASP A 8 -4.65 -3.89 68.20
CA ASP A 8 -4.27 -4.85 67.16
C ASP A 8 -4.72 -4.32 65.78
N LEU A 9 -3.84 -3.59 65.10
CA LEU A 9 -4.04 -3.14 63.72
C LEU A 9 -4.20 -4.34 62.77
N SER A 10 -3.63 -5.50 63.11
CA SER A 10 -3.78 -6.77 62.39
C SER A 10 -5.18 -7.38 62.50
N ALA A 11 -5.86 -7.22 63.63
CA ALA A 11 -7.24 -7.64 63.81
C ALA A 11 -8.18 -6.74 62.98
N ASN A 12 -7.88 -5.44 62.93
CA ASN A 12 -8.62 -4.52 62.07
C ASN A 12 -8.42 -4.83 60.59
N SER A 13 -7.20 -5.14 60.11
CA SER A 13 -6.98 -5.54 58.72
C SER A 13 -7.70 -6.83 58.35
N ALA A 14 -7.69 -7.84 59.23
CA ALA A 14 -8.42 -9.09 59.01
C ALA A 14 -9.95 -8.88 58.95
N ILE A 15 -10.48 -7.97 59.77
CA ILE A 15 -11.89 -7.58 59.74
C ILE A 15 -12.22 -6.79 58.46
N TYR A 16 -11.35 -5.87 58.03
CA TYR A 16 -11.50 -5.14 56.77
C TYR A 16 -11.49 -6.09 55.56
N ASP A 17 -10.57 -7.05 55.51
CA ASP A 17 -10.49 -8.04 54.45
C ASP A 17 -11.70 -8.99 54.46
N ALA A 18 -12.19 -9.38 55.65
CA ALA A 18 -13.40 -10.18 55.77
C ALA A 18 -14.66 -9.41 55.31
N ILE A 19 -14.82 -8.14 55.70
CA ILE A 19 -15.91 -7.27 55.24
C ILE A 19 -15.82 -7.05 53.73
N ARG A 20 -14.60 -6.87 53.20
CA ARG A 20 -14.33 -6.74 51.77
C ARG A 20 -14.72 -8.02 51.01
N GLN A 21 -14.35 -9.20 51.51
CA GLN A 21 -14.74 -10.48 50.90
C GLN A 21 -16.25 -10.74 50.98
N ILE A 22 -16.93 -10.32 52.05
CA ILE A 22 -18.39 -10.42 52.19
C ILE A 22 -19.10 -9.44 51.24
N ALA A 23 -18.59 -8.22 51.09
CA ALA A 23 -19.12 -7.21 50.18
C ALA A 23 -18.93 -7.58 48.71
N PHE A 24 -17.81 -8.23 48.36
CA PHE A 24 -17.56 -8.78 47.03
C PHE A 24 -18.11 -10.19 46.81
N HIS A 25 -18.72 -10.79 47.84
CA HIS A 25 -19.33 -12.09 47.73
C HIS A 25 -20.46 -12.01 46.71
N LYS A 26 -20.37 -12.81 45.64
CA LYS A 26 -21.19 -12.83 44.40
C LYS A 26 -20.71 -11.93 43.24
N LEU A 27 -19.85 -10.95 43.50
CA LEU A 27 -19.29 -10.07 42.45
C LEU A 27 -17.91 -10.53 41.99
N VAL A 28 -17.11 -11.13 42.88
CA VAL A 28 -15.77 -11.63 42.57
C VAL A 28 -15.77 -13.14 42.77
N ASN A 29 -15.27 -13.87 41.78
CA ASN A 29 -15.09 -15.31 41.90
C ASN A 29 -13.95 -15.59 42.91
N PRO A 30 -14.23 -16.28 44.03
CA PRO A 30 -13.26 -16.45 45.11
C PRO A 30 -12.09 -17.37 44.76
N ARG A 31 -12.13 -18.10 43.63
CA ARG A 31 -11.05 -18.98 43.19
C ARG A 31 -9.99 -18.28 42.33
N ASN A 32 -10.39 -17.30 41.53
CA ASN A 32 -9.50 -16.63 40.57
C ASN A 32 -9.50 -15.11 40.70
N ASN A 33 -10.23 -14.54 41.67
CA ASN A 33 -10.39 -13.10 41.90
C ASN A 33 -10.91 -12.31 40.68
N VAL A 34 -11.52 -12.99 39.70
CA VAL A 34 -12.11 -12.35 38.52
C VAL A 34 -13.50 -11.82 38.87
N ILE A 35 -13.81 -10.59 38.45
CA ILE A 35 -15.15 -10.03 38.58
C ILE A 35 -16.10 -10.84 37.69
N LYS A 36 -17.27 -11.19 38.22
CA LYS A 36 -18.29 -11.92 37.50
C LYS A 36 -18.63 -11.18 36.19
N ASN A 37 -18.71 -11.91 35.08
CA ASN A 37 -18.97 -11.38 33.74
C ASN A 37 -17.88 -10.45 33.17
N THR A 38 -16.64 -10.53 33.66
CA THR A 38 -15.48 -9.87 33.04
C THR A 38 -14.37 -10.85 32.67
N ALA A 39 -14.68 -12.15 32.66
CA ALA A 39 -13.70 -13.18 32.31
C ALA A 39 -13.42 -13.13 30.81
N LYS A 40 -12.14 -13.21 30.45
CA LYS A 40 -11.72 -13.46 29.07
C LYS A 40 -11.80 -14.96 28.84
N ILE A 41 -12.45 -15.37 27.76
CA ILE A 41 -12.66 -16.78 27.42
C ILE A 41 -11.91 -17.05 26.11
N SER A 42 -11.08 -18.10 26.12
CA SER A 42 -10.36 -18.55 24.93
C SER A 42 -11.12 -19.70 24.28
N GLY A 43 -11.29 -19.64 22.96
CA GLY A 43 -12.00 -20.65 22.21
C GLY A 43 -11.66 -20.58 20.72
N PHE A 44 -12.50 -21.18 19.89
CA PHE A 44 -12.38 -21.13 18.44
C PHE A 44 -13.74 -20.91 17.77
N VAL A 45 -13.73 -20.29 16.59
CA VAL A 45 -14.95 -20.00 15.84
C VAL A 45 -15.53 -21.27 15.23
N VAL A 46 -16.80 -21.55 15.51
CA VAL A 46 -17.52 -22.72 14.97
C VAL A 46 -18.57 -22.35 13.94
N LYS A 47 -19.01 -21.09 13.91
CA LYS A 47 -19.95 -20.58 12.91
C LYS A 47 -19.76 -19.07 12.71
N ILE A 48 -19.96 -18.63 11.48
CA ILE A 48 -20.01 -17.20 11.09
C ILE A 48 -21.41 -16.95 10.55
N HIS A 49 -22.13 -15.99 11.12
CA HIS A 49 -23.49 -15.67 10.71
C HIS A 49 -23.49 -14.54 9.69
N THR A 50 -23.88 -14.85 8.45
CA THR A 50 -23.95 -13.90 7.33
C THR A 50 -25.37 -13.44 7.03
N ASP A 51 -26.37 -14.06 7.65
CA ASP A 51 -27.79 -13.76 7.49
C ASP A 51 -28.59 -14.06 8.78
N GLY A 52 -29.86 -13.66 8.80
CA GLY A 52 -30.76 -13.88 9.93
C GLY A 52 -30.57 -12.91 11.10
N GLU A 53 -31.08 -13.31 12.27
CA GLU A 53 -31.10 -12.48 13.49
C GLU A 53 -29.70 -12.23 14.07
N LEU A 54 -28.79 -13.18 13.89
CA LEU A 54 -27.40 -13.11 14.34
C LEU A 54 -26.43 -12.61 13.25
N CYS A 55 -26.94 -12.04 12.16
CA CYS A 55 -26.09 -11.55 11.07
C CYS A 55 -25.02 -10.58 11.61
N GLY A 56 -23.75 -10.83 11.26
CA GLY A 56 -22.62 -10.00 11.68
C GLY A 56 -21.97 -10.44 13.01
N THR A 57 -22.33 -11.60 13.55
CA THR A 57 -21.72 -12.21 14.74
C THR A 57 -21.12 -13.58 14.42
N VAL A 58 -20.42 -14.17 15.39
CA VAL A 58 -19.84 -15.52 15.31
C VAL A 58 -20.26 -16.36 16.51
N ASP A 59 -20.28 -17.67 16.33
CA ASP A 59 -20.38 -18.60 17.46
C ASP A 59 -18.98 -19.11 17.83
N VAL A 60 -18.71 -19.18 19.12
CA VAL A 60 -17.40 -19.53 19.68
C VAL A 60 -17.55 -20.72 20.62
N GLN A 61 -16.74 -21.75 20.40
CA GLN A 61 -16.62 -22.88 21.32
C GLN A 61 -15.41 -22.65 22.23
N GLU A 62 -15.64 -22.55 23.54
CA GLU A 62 -14.59 -22.45 24.55
C GLU A 62 -13.69 -23.70 24.56
N TYR A 63 -12.40 -23.47 24.81
CA TYR A 63 -11.48 -24.55 25.12
C TYR A 63 -11.78 -25.17 26.48
N THR A 64 -12.48 -26.30 26.47
CA THR A 64 -12.77 -27.06 27.68
C THR A 64 -11.56 -27.85 28.17
N HIS A 65 -11.32 -27.81 29.49
CA HIS A 65 -10.17 -28.45 30.12
C HIS A 65 -10.51 -29.73 30.89
N THR A 66 -11.80 -30.02 31.11
CA THR A 66 -12.22 -31.21 31.87
C THR A 66 -12.74 -32.33 30.96
N LEU A 67 -12.51 -33.58 31.36
CA LEU A 67 -13.02 -34.76 30.62
C LEU A 67 -14.56 -34.80 30.61
N THR A 68 -15.20 -34.30 31.68
CA THR A 68 -16.65 -34.23 31.79
C THR A 68 -17.24 -33.28 30.77
N ASP A 69 -16.64 -32.10 30.58
CA ASP A 69 -17.11 -31.13 29.59
C ASP A 69 -16.94 -31.67 28.17
N LYS A 70 -15.82 -32.35 27.88
CA LYS A 70 -15.60 -33.00 26.59
C LYS A 70 -16.63 -34.09 26.29
N GLN A 71 -16.94 -34.95 27.26
CA GLN A 71 -17.98 -35.96 27.11
C GLN A 71 -19.35 -35.34 26.87
N ALA A 72 -19.68 -34.25 27.57
CA ALA A 72 -20.93 -33.54 27.36
C ALA A 72 -21.04 -32.92 25.95
N ILE A 73 -19.94 -32.36 25.42
CA ILE A 73 -19.88 -31.86 24.05
C ILE A 73 -20.06 -33.00 23.03
N ASP A 74 -19.39 -34.14 23.23
CA ASP A 74 -19.51 -35.33 22.37
C ASP A 74 -20.95 -35.89 22.39
N ASP A 75 -21.65 -35.77 23.52
CA ASP A 75 -23.08 -36.11 23.69
C ASP A 75 -24.03 -35.05 23.11
N GLY A 76 -23.51 -33.98 22.50
CA GLY A 76 -24.27 -32.92 21.84
C GLY A 76 -24.82 -31.84 22.77
N LEU A 77 -24.34 -31.74 24.01
CA LEU A 77 -24.71 -30.65 24.91
C LEU A 77 -23.88 -29.40 24.60
N PRO A 78 -24.49 -28.19 24.64
CA PRO A 78 -23.81 -26.93 24.30
C PRO A 78 -22.94 -26.43 25.46
N VAL A 79 -21.98 -27.25 25.91
CA VAL A 79 -21.06 -26.88 26.99
C VAL A 79 -19.98 -25.97 26.43
N GLY A 80 -19.88 -24.75 26.97
CA GLY A 80 -18.90 -23.75 26.52
C GLY A 80 -19.18 -23.17 25.14
N LEU A 81 -20.41 -23.32 24.62
CA LEU A 81 -20.82 -22.69 23.37
C LEU A 81 -21.34 -21.27 23.64
N HIS A 82 -20.75 -20.31 22.94
CA HIS A 82 -21.12 -18.90 22.96
C HIS A 82 -21.74 -18.54 21.62
N GLU A 83 -23.05 -18.31 21.60
CA GLU A 83 -23.77 -17.96 20.37
C GLU A 83 -23.88 -16.45 20.21
N GLY A 84 -23.71 -15.95 18.99
CA GLY A 84 -23.98 -14.54 18.70
C GLY A 84 -22.93 -13.55 19.21
N VAL A 85 -21.66 -13.95 19.29
CA VAL A 85 -20.55 -13.10 19.74
C VAL A 85 -20.26 -12.01 18.70
N TYR A 86 -20.30 -10.75 19.13
CA TYR A 86 -20.04 -9.60 18.27
C TYR A 86 -18.57 -9.52 17.85
N LEU A 87 -18.32 -9.07 16.62
CA LEU A 87 -16.96 -8.92 16.08
C LEU A 87 -16.22 -7.69 16.60
N SER A 88 -16.95 -6.70 17.15
CA SER A 88 -16.37 -5.47 17.68
C SER A 88 -17.25 -4.92 18.81
N ALA A 89 -16.68 -4.10 19.69
CA ALA A 89 -17.41 -3.44 20.79
C ALA A 89 -18.47 -2.40 20.32
N ILE A 90 -18.65 -2.23 19.00
CA ILE A 90 -19.60 -1.30 18.41
C ILE A 90 -20.82 -2.10 17.91
N GLN A 91 -22.02 -1.59 18.21
CA GLN A 91 -23.29 -2.27 17.91
C GLN A 91 -23.57 -2.43 16.41
N ASN A 92 -23.00 -1.54 15.57
CA ASN A 92 -23.07 -1.62 14.11
C ASN A 92 -21.65 -1.77 13.58
N ASN A 93 -21.42 -2.88 12.88
CA ASN A 93 -20.15 -3.26 12.26
C ASN A 93 -20.24 -3.29 10.72
N GLU A 94 -21.20 -2.60 10.11
CA GLU A 94 -21.26 -2.46 8.65
C GLU A 94 -20.17 -1.52 8.12
N LYS A 95 -19.71 -0.58 8.95
CA LYS A 95 -18.74 0.46 8.62
C LYS A 95 -17.66 0.58 9.70
N GLY A 96 -16.50 1.14 9.35
CA GLY A 96 -15.38 1.34 10.27
C GLY A 96 -14.34 0.24 10.21
N LEU A 97 -13.76 -0.11 11.37
CA LEU A 97 -12.81 -1.21 11.52
C LEU A 97 -13.56 -2.48 11.89
N VAL A 98 -13.52 -3.48 11.01
CA VAL A 98 -14.19 -4.76 11.22
C VAL A 98 -13.22 -5.85 10.86
N VAL A 99 -13.08 -6.83 11.75
CA VAL A 99 -12.30 -8.02 11.48
C VAL A 99 -13.16 -9.25 11.72
N ILE A 100 -13.40 -9.98 10.65
CA ILE A 100 -14.15 -11.23 10.66
C ILE A 100 -13.12 -12.36 10.82
N PRO A 101 -13.12 -13.12 11.92
CA PRO A 101 -12.23 -14.27 12.07
C PRO A 101 -12.55 -15.35 11.04
N TYR A 102 -11.53 -16.11 10.64
CA TYR A 102 -11.74 -17.29 9.80
C TYR A 102 -12.41 -18.41 10.62
N LEU A 103 -13.14 -19.32 9.96
CA LEU A 103 -13.73 -20.49 10.63
C LEU A 103 -12.61 -21.32 11.27
N TYR A 104 -12.81 -21.76 12.51
CA TYR A 104 -11.80 -22.42 13.36
C TYR A 104 -10.59 -21.55 13.74
N SER A 105 -10.62 -20.24 13.52
CA SER A 105 -9.66 -19.34 14.14
C SER A 105 -9.81 -19.41 15.65
N ASP A 106 -8.68 -19.49 16.36
CA ASP A 106 -8.64 -19.21 17.78
C ASP A 106 -9.11 -17.79 18.01
N VAL A 107 -9.90 -17.58 19.07
CA VAL A 107 -10.38 -16.28 19.48
C VAL A 107 -10.31 -16.14 20.99
N VAL A 108 -10.16 -14.89 21.44
CA VAL A 108 -10.46 -14.52 22.82
C VAL A 108 -11.68 -13.63 22.80
N ILE A 109 -12.68 -14.00 23.60
CA ILE A 109 -13.90 -13.22 23.79
C ILE A 109 -13.91 -12.57 25.17
N THR A 110 -14.59 -11.45 25.29
CA THR A 110 -14.86 -10.78 26.57
C THR A 110 -16.33 -10.40 26.66
N THR A 111 -16.88 -10.47 27.86
CA THR A 111 -18.23 -10.01 28.14
C THR A 111 -18.21 -8.57 28.66
N ASP A 112 -19.08 -7.72 28.14
CA ASP A 112 -19.37 -6.40 28.73
C ASP A 112 -20.23 -6.59 29.98
N PRO A 113 -19.77 -6.16 31.17
CA PRO A 113 -20.49 -6.38 32.41
C PRO A 113 -21.85 -5.64 32.48
N GLU A 114 -22.04 -4.56 31.72
CA GLU A 114 -23.30 -3.79 31.72
C GLU A 114 -24.34 -4.43 30.80
N THR A 115 -23.97 -4.69 29.53
CA THR A 115 -24.92 -5.21 28.53
C THR A 115 -24.96 -6.74 28.44
N LEU A 116 -24.01 -7.44 29.07
CA LEU A 116 -23.79 -8.89 28.97
C LEU A 116 -23.51 -9.38 27.55
N ARG A 117 -23.19 -8.48 26.61
CA ARG A 117 -22.80 -8.84 25.26
C ARG A 117 -21.37 -9.31 25.22
N GLU A 118 -21.11 -10.28 24.37
CA GLU A 118 -19.78 -10.85 24.17
C GLU A 118 -19.15 -10.31 22.89
N TYR A 119 -17.85 -10.06 22.96
CA TYR A 119 -17.08 -9.45 21.88
C TYR A 119 -15.80 -10.22 21.64
N VAL A 120 -15.49 -10.50 20.37
CA VAL A 120 -14.17 -10.96 19.97
C VAL A 120 -13.17 -9.81 20.14
N ILE A 121 -12.09 -10.06 20.88
CA ILE A 121 -11.03 -9.07 21.12
C ILE A 121 -9.67 -9.49 20.55
N GLN A 122 -9.49 -10.77 20.26
CA GLN A 122 -8.29 -11.32 19.64
C GLN A 122 -8.69 -12.49 18.75
N TYR A 123 -7.92 -12.71 17.69
CA TYR A 123 -8.09 -13.82 16.76
C TYR A 123 -6.72 -14.23 16.20
N SER A 124 -6.51 -15.53 15.92
CA SER A 124 -5.29 -16.01 15.29
C SER A 124 -5.30 -15.78 13.77
N HIS A 125 -6.46 -15.88 13.12
CA HIS A 125 -6.61 -15.71 11.68
C HIS A 125 -7.87 -14.90 11.35
N ALA A 126 -7.70 -13.91 10.47
CA ALA A 126 -8.81 -13.13 9.93
C ALA A 126 -9.14 -13.62 8.50
N ASP A 127 -10.44 -13.73 8.20
CA ASP A 127 -10.96 -13.89 6.85
C ASP A 127 -11.01 -12.53 6.13
N THR A 128 -11.62 -11.55 6.79
CA THR A 128 -11.83 -10.21 6.24
C THR A 128 -11.34 -9.15 7.21
N ILE A 129 -10.59 -8.16 6.71
CA ILE A 129 -10.24 -6.94 7.43
C ILE A 129 -10.78 -5.76 6.62
N GLN A 130 -11.72 -5.03 7.21
CA GLN A 130 -12.28 -3.80 6.65
C GLN A 130 -11.76 -2.60 7.45
N VAL A 131 -11.33 -1.56 6.74
CA VAL A 131 -10.96 -0.26 7.33
C VAL A 131 -11.62 0.84 6.52
N ASP A 132 -12.68 1.43 7.07
CA ASP A 132 -13.37 2.59 6.50
C ASP A 132 -13.24 3.80 7.44
N ALA A 133 -12.60 4.86 6.96
CA ALA A 133 -12.32 6.06 7.74
C ALA A 133 -12.72 7.31 6.97
N HIS A 134 -13.27 8.31 7.66
CA HIS A 134 -13.81 9.51 7.01
C HIS A 134 -12.75 10.40 6.35
N ASN A 135 -11.53 10.46 6.90
CA ASN A 135 -10.53 11.44 6.48
C ASN A 135 -9.30 10.81 5.85
N LYS A 136 -8.69 9.83 6.52
CA LYS A 136 -7.38 9.31 6.14
C LYS A 136 -7.13 7.93 6.75
N VAL A 137 -6.56 7.03 5.96
CA VAL A 137 -5.98 5.76 6.41
C VAL A 137 -4.50 5.76 6.02
N ILE A 138 -3.61 5.41 6.95
CA ILE A 138 -2.17 5.25 6.68
C ILE A 138 -1.78 3.83 7.10
N ILE A 139 -1.20 3.07 6.17
CA ILE A 139 -0.70 1.71 6.42
C ILE A 139 0.76 1.66 5.98
N GLY A 140 1.64 1.15 6.82
CA GLY A 140 3.04 0.95 6.45
C GLY A 140 3.99 0.67 7.60
N ALA A 141 5.28 0.69 7.30
CA ALA A 141 6.38 0.45 8.23
C ALA A 141 7.31 1.66 8.27
N THR A 142 7.81 1.97 9.46
CA THR A 142 8.82 3.02 9.71
C THR A 142 9.97 2.40 10.47
N GLU A 143 11.19 2.58 9.99
CA GLU A 143 12.38 2.15 10.71
C GLU A 143 12.76 3.23 11.74
N THR A 144 13.05 2.77 12.95
CA THR A 144 13.59 3.57 14.05
C THR A 144 14.97 3.06 14.41
N LYS A 145 15.75 3.85 15.14
CA LYS A 145 17.00 3.38 15.76
C LYS A 145 16.71 2.15 16.62
N GLU A 146 17.71 1.28 16.74
CA GLU A 146 17.64 0.14 17.65
C GLU A 146 17.45 0.62 19.09
N TRP A 147 16.65 -0.11 19.84
CA TRP A 147 16.48 0.15 21.26
C TRP A 147 17.74 -0.30 22.02
N GLU A 148 18.27 0.56 22.88
CA GLU A 148 19.46 0.28 23.70
C GLU A 148 19.08 0.21 25.18
N ASP A 149 19.70 -0.67 25.96
CA ASP A 149 19.42 -0.78 27.41
C ASP A 149 20.28 0.22 28.20
N SER A 150 19.76 1.43 28.45
CA SER A 150 20.44 2.50 29.19
C SER A 150 19.46 3.34 30.02
N GLU A 151 19.96 4.06 31.03
CA GLU A 151 19.10 4.91 31.89
C GLU A 151 18.42 6.07 31.14
N ASP A 152 19.00 6.51 30.01
CA ASP A 152 18.50 7.62 29.20
C ASP A 152 17.80 7.15 27.91
N THR A 153 17.52 5.84 27.77
CA THR A 153 16.88 5.32 26.56
C THR A 153 15.42 5.78 26.48
N PRO A 154 14.98 6.36 25.35
CA PRO A 154 13.58 6.71 25.15
C PRO A 154 12.69 5.47 25.06
N ASP A 155 11.39 5.65 25.28
CA ASP A 155 10.42 4.61 25.03
C ASP A 155 10.41 4.22 23.54
N VAL A 156 9.94 2.99 23.24
CA VAL A 156 9.99 2.42 21.87
C VAL A 156 9.25 3.29 20.85
N ASP A 157 8.14 3.91 21.24
CA ASP A 157 7.36 4.82 20.39
C ASP A 157 8.00 6.21 20.21
N GLU A 158 9.01 6.53 21.02
CA GLU A 158 9.80 7.76 20.97
C GLU A 158 11.16 7.58 20.28
N LEU A 159 11.50 6.36 19.82
CA LEU A 159 12.74 6.09 19.11
C LEU A 159 12.87 6.96 17.85
N GLU A 160 14.06 7.54 17.68
CA GLU A 160 14.36 8.39 16.53
C GLU A 160 14.24 7.59 15.23
N LYS A 161 13.61 8.18 14.21
CA LYS A 161 13.44 7.57 12.89
C LYS A 161 14.75 7.62 12.11
N THR A 162 15.04 6.58 11.34
CA THR A 162 16.23 6.55 10.47
C THR A 162 16.01 7.28 9.13
N GLY A 163 14.76 7.59 8.81
CA GLY A 163 14.32 8.10 7.51
C GLY A 163 13.86 6.99 6.56
N VAL A 164 14.19 5.72 6.82
CA VAL A 164 13.73 4.58 6.03
C VAL A 164 12.27 4.26 6.37
N HIS A 165 11.43 4.20 5.35
CA HIS A 165 10.03 3.88 5.53
C HIS A 165 9.34 3.42 4.25
N ALA A 166 8.17 2.80 4.41
CA ALA A 166 7.26 2.46 3.32
C ALA A 166 5.82 2.62 3.81
N HIS A 167 5.07 3.57 3.24
CA HIS A 167 3.68 3.83 3.62
C HIS A 167 2.78 3.99 2.41
N THR A 168 1.51 3.62 2.56
CA THR A 168 0.43 4.06 1.66
C THR A 168 -0.60 4.85 2.46
N THR A 169 -0.89 6.05 1.98
CA THR A 169 -1.90 6.96 2.52
C THR A 169 -3.11 6.98 1.58
N TYR A 170 -4.27 6.66 2.13
CA TYR A 170 -5.56 6.74 1.46
C TYR A 170 -6.34 7.94 1.99
N THR A 171 -6.91 8.74 1.11
CA THR A 171 -7.91 9.78 1.40
C THR A 171 -9.13 9.55 0.51
N PRO A 172 -10.27 10.24 0.72
CA PRO A 172 -11.45 10.07 -0.14
C PRO A 172 -11.20 10.33 -1.64
N VAL A 173 -10.13 11.05 -2.00
CA VAL A 173 -9.85 11.47 -3.39
C VAL A 173 -8.43 11.14 -3.86
N SER A 174 -7.64 10.42 -3.05
CA SER A 174 -6.25 10.11 -3.43
C SER A 174 -5.69 8.87 -2.75
N ILE A 175 -4.75 8.24 -3.45
CA ILE A 175 -3.85 7.20 -2.91
C ILE A 175 -2.43 7.70 -3.12
N LEU A 176 -1.60 7.64 -2.07
CA LEU A 176 -0.19 7.99 -2.12
C LEU A 176 0.64 6.89 -1.46
N SER A 177 1.39 6.14 -2.26
CA SER A 177 2.42 5.22 -1.79
C SER A 177 3.79 5.88 -1.86
N GLU A 178 4.50 5.92 -0.74
CA GLU A 178 5.85 6.45 -0.62
C GLU A 178 6.77 5.39 -0.02
N VAL A 179 7.94 5.19 -0.63
CA VAL A 179 9.02 4.35 -0.11
C VAL A 179 10.29 5.18 -0.10
N ALA A 180 10.91 5.30 1.07
CA ALA A 180 12.14 6.07 1.26
C ALA A 180 13.24 5.22 1.89
N LYS A 181 14.48 5.42 1.43
CA LYS A 181 15.70 4.86 2.05
C LYS A 181 16.51 5.88 2.85
N GLY A 182 15.94 7.06 3.09
CA GLY A 182 16.58 8.20 3.72
C GLY A 182 15.70 9.45 3.58
N GLU A 183 16.15 10.59 4.12
CA GLU A 183 15.35 11.83 4.11
C GLU A 183 15.38 12.59 2.77
N GLY A 184 16.36 12.32 1.91
CA GLY A 184 16.54 13.04 0.65
C GLY A 184 15.45 12.71 -0.37
N GLU A 185 15.04 13.70 -1.18
CA GLU A 185 14.03 13.49 -2.23
C GLU A 185 14.46 12.46 -3.29
N SER A 186 15.77 12.39 -3.60
CA SER A 186 16.32 11.35 -4.49
C SER A 186 16.27 9.94 -3.91
N ASP A 187 16.04 9.83 -2.60
CA ASP A 187 15.94 8.56 -1.88
C ASP A 187 14.49 8.06 -1.77
N LYS A 188 13.54 8.81 -2.33
CA LYS A 188 12.12 8.52 -2.32
C LYS A 188 11.64 7.99 -3.67
N SER A 189 10.69 7.06 -3.60
CA SER A 189 9.90 6.61 -4.73
C SER A 189 8.44 6.84 -4.39
N ILE A 190 7.70 7.47 -5.30
CA ILE A 190 6.32 7.88 -5.08
C ILE A 190 5.45 7.26 -6.17
N PHE A 191 4.32 6.70 -5.75
CA PHE A 191 3.21 6.34 -6.63
C PHE A 191 1.95 7.01 -6.10
N LYS A 192 1.33 7.88 -6.90
CA LYS A 192 0.19 8.70 -6.51
C LYS A 192 -0.94 8.53 -7.51
N ILE A 193 -2.14 8.35 -7.01
CA ILE A 193 -3.39 8.36 -7.79
C ILE A 193 -4.27 9.45 -7.20
N THR A 194 -4.84 10.29 -8.06
CA THR A 194 -5.90 11.25 -7.71
C THR A 194 -7.11 11.04 -8.60
N ALA A 195 -8.14 11.85 -8.43
CA ALA A 195 -9.27 11.88 -9.37
C ALA A 195 -8.88 12.36 -10.78
N ASP A 196 -7.77 13.10 -10.90
CA ASP A 196 -7.37 13.79 -12.13
C ASP A 196 -6.17 13.13 -12.82
N ASP A 197 -5.30 12.46 -12.07
CA ASP A 197 -4.03 11.93 -12.56
C ASP A 197 -3.54 10.65 -11.85
N ILE A 198 -2.59 9.97 -12.51
CA ILE A 198 -1.77 8.91 -11.94
C ILE A 198 -0.30 9.27 -12.18
N LEU A 199 0.50 9.29 -11.12
CA LEU A 199 1.90 9.67 -11.11
C LEU A 199 2.76 8.54 -10.52
N SER A 200 3.80 8.13 -11.23
CA SER A 200 4.89 7.30 -10.72
C SER A 200 6.20 8.08 -10.84
N GLN A 201 6.90 8.31 -9.74
CA GLN A 201 8.10 9.15 -9.72
C GLN A 201 9.21 8.54 -8.88
N HIS A 202 10.45 8.63 -9.37
CA HIS A 202 11.66 8.33 -8.62
C HIS A 202 12.80 9.24 -9.10
N ASP A 203 13.34 10.06 -8.18
CA ASP A 203 14.34 11.09 -8.49
C ASP A 203 13.90 11.94 -9.71
N LYS A 204 14.66 11.91 -10.81
CA LYS A 204 14.41 12.67 -12.05
C LYS A 204 13.51 11.94 -13.04
N SER A 205 13.08 10.73 -12.70
CA SER A 205 12.25 9.89 -13.55
C SER A 205 10.79 10.03 -13.16
N GLN A 206 9.92 10.18 -14.16
CA GLN A 206 8.49 10.38 -13.95
C GLN A 206 7.69 9.70 -15.05
N ILE A 207 6.59 9.07 -14.67
CA ILE A 207 5.49 8.67 -15.57
C ILE A 207 4.23 9.35 -15.05
N LEU A 208 3.53 10.08 -15.91
CA LEU A 208 2.28 10.78 -15.60
C LEU A 208 1.22 10.37 -16.62
N LEU A 209 0.05 9.99 -16.13
CA LEU A 209 -1.16 9.79 -16.92
C LEU A 209 -2.18 10.79 -16.41
N ASP A 210 -2.64 11.67 -17.30
CA ASP A 210 -3.69 12.64 -17.01
C ASP A 210 -4.77 12.59 -18.10
N ALA A 211 -5.77 13.47 -18.03
CA ALA A 211 -6.86 13.50 -19.00
C ALA A 211 -6.42 13.92 -20.42
N GLN A 212 -5.23 14.48 -20.58
CA GLN A 212 -4.74 15.04 -21.85
C GLN A 212 -3.65 14.18 -22.50
N GLN A 213 -2.85 13.48 -21.71
CA GLN A 213 -1.64 12.83 -22.19
C GLN A 213 -1.14 11.68 -21.31
N ILE A 214 -0.26 10.88 -21.90
CA ILE A 214 0.67 10.01 -21.17
C ILE A 214 2.08 10.57 -21.37
N LEU A 215 2.73 10.95 -20.27
CA LEU A 215 4.10 11.46 -20.25
C LEU A 215 5.02 10.43 -19.58
N ALA A 216 6.12 10.07 -20.24
CA ALA A 216 7.25 9.38 -19.63
C ALA A 216 8.50 10.25 -19.76
N LYS A 217 9.13 10.60 -18.64
CA LYS A 217 10.17 11.62 -18.57
C LYS A 217 11.36 11.17 -17.74
N TYR A 218 12.56 11.50 -18.21
CA TYR A 218 13.81 11.46 -17.45
C TYR A 218 14.53 12.79 -17.63
N ASN A 219 14.53 13.62 -16.59
CA ASN A 219 15.11 14.97 -16.64
C ASN A 219 14.52 15.79 -17.81
N ALA A 220 15.31 16.18 -18.82
CA ALA A 220 14.85 16.94 -19.98
C ALA A 220 14.35 16.07 -21.16
N LYS A 221 14.46 14.75 -21.06
CA LYS A 221 14.05 13.81 -22.13
C LYS A 221 12.65 13.31 -21.82
N GLU A 222 11.75 13.39 -22.79
CA GLU A 222 10.37 12.94 -22.61
C GLU A 222 9.84 12.21 -23.84
N ILE A 223 8.85 11.36 -23.57
CA ILE A 223 7.97 10.71 -24.51
C ILE A 223 6.56 11.12 -24.11
N ILE A 224 5.82 11.72 -25.03
CA ILE A 224 4.46 12.20 -24.79
C ILE A 224 3.52 11.53 -25.78
N ILE A 225 2.43 10.96 -25.31
CA ILE A 225 1.33 10.44 -26.13
C ILE A 225 0.13 11.34 -25.89
N LYS A 226 -0.41 11.90 -26.98
CA LYS A 226 -1.62 12.73 -27.01
C LYS A 226 -2.57 12.22 -28.09
N GLU A 227 -3.75 12.82 -28.18
CA GLU A 227 -4.74 12.50 -29.23
C GLU A 227 -4.18 12.71 -30.66
N ASP A 228 -3.34 13.72 -30.85
CA ASP A 228 -2.77 14.12 -32.14
C ASP A 228 -1.50 13.35 -32.52
N GLY A 229 -0.86 12.64 -31.59
CA GLY A 229 0.27 11.78 -31.92
C GLY A 229 1.19 11.40 -30.76
N VAL A 230 2.37 10.90 -31.14
CA VAL A 230 3.44 10.50 -30.22
C VAL A 230 4.65 11.40 -30.45
N TYR A 231 5.12 12.05 -29.39
CA TYR A 231 6.24 12.97 -29.39
C TYR A 231 7.43 12.33 -28.67
N LEU A 232 8.61 12.41 -29.28
CA LEU A 232 9.86 11.93 -28.70
C LEU A 232 10.89 13.06 -28.70
N GLY A 233 11.40 13.43 -27.53
CA GLY A 233 12.38 14.52 -27.37
C GLY A 233 11.94 15.53 -26.33
N SER A 234 12.68 16.63 -26.16
CA SER A 234 12.25 17.73 -25.28
C SER A 234 11.07 18.46 -25.93
N GLY A 235 9.92 18.59 -25.26
CA GLY A 235 8.67 19.18 -25.78
C GLY A 235 8.73 20.67 -26.18
N SER A 236 9.94 21.26 -26.20
CA SER A 236 10.28 22.54 -26.81
C SER A 236 10.95 22.42 -28.19
N ALA A 237 11.03 21.22 -28.76
CA ALA A 237 11.57 20.99 -30.10
C ALA A 237 10.59 21.55 -31.15
N ASN A 238 10.90 22.74 -31.68
CA ASN A 238 10.13 23.40 -32.74
C ASN A 238 10.50 22.89 -34.15
N GLU A 239 11.50 22.02 -34.26
CA GLU A 239 11.92 21.47 -35.55
C GLU A 239 11.31 20.08 -35.73
N PRO A 240 10.52 19.84 -36.80
CA PRO A 240 10.03 18.51 -37.09
C PRO A 240 11.24 17.59 -37.24
N ALA A 241 11.23 16.43 -36.59
CA ALA A 241 12.27 15.44 -36.80
C ALA A 241 12.21 15.05 -38.28
N VAL A 242 13.12 15.58 -39.08
CA VAL A 242 13.14 15.28 -40.51
C VAL A 242 13.34 13.78 -40.63
N LEU A 243 12.33 13.09 -41.17
CA LEU A 243 12.38 11.65 -41.41
C LEU A 243 13.67 11.38 -42.19
N GLY A 244 14.68 10.80 -41.54
CA GLY A 244 16.01 10.68 -42.12
C GLY A 244 15.99 9.95 -43.47
N ASN A 245 15.00 9.09 -43.68
CA ASN A 245 14.73 8.44 -44.96
C ASN A 245 14.20 9.40 -46.05
N GLN A 246 13.31 10.34 -45.73
CA GLN A 246 12.81 11.32 -46.69
C GLN A 246 13.90 12.34 -47.05
N LEU A 247 14.64 12.86 -46.05
CA LEU A 247 15.78 13.75 -46.29
C LEU A 247 16.87 13.06 -47.11
N ALA A 248 17.23 11.82 -46.77
CA ALA A 248 18.22 11.07 -47.53
C ALA A 248 17.76 10.83 -48.97
N THR A 249 16.46 10.59 -49.20
CA THR A 249 15.90 10.44 -50.55
C THR A 249 15.99 11.75 -51.33
N LEU A 250 15.57 12.87 -50.74
CA LEU A 250 15.67 14.20 -51.35
C LEU A 250 17.12 14.56 -51.70
N LEU A 251 18.07 14.27 -50.81
CA LEU A 251 19.50 14.51 -51.04
C LEU A 251 20.06 13.63 -52.16
N VAL A 252 19.65 12.36 -52.25
CA VAL A 252 20.04 11.45 -53.33
C VAL A 252 19.49 11.92 -54.67
N ASP A 253 18.24 12.38 -54.72
CA ASP A 253 17.60 12.90 -55.92
C ASP A 253 18.26 14.20 -56.38
N TRP A 254 18.57 15.10 -55.43
CA TRP A 254 19.28 16.35 -55.73
C TRP A 254 20.69 16.11 -56.26
N LEU A 255 21.46 15.20 -55.63
CA LEU A 255 22.78 14.79 -56.13
C LEU A 255 22.67 14.11 -57.51
N GLY A 256 21.60 13.36 -57.77
CA GLY A 256 21.29 12.78 -59.07
C GLY A 256 21.09 13.86 -60.14
N ALA A 257 20.26 14.87 -59.85
CA ALA A 257 20.01 15.99 -60.76
C ALA A 257 21.29 16.80 -61.05
N LEU A 258 22.09 17.09 -60.02
CA LEU A 258 23.38 17.77 -60.18
C LEU A 258 24.36 16.99 -61.05
N SER A 259 24.33 15.66 -60.96
CA SER A 259 25.19 14.76 -61.75
C SER A 259 24.82 14.74 -63.24
N GLN A 260 23.60 15.13 -63.60
CA GLN A 260 23.10 15.19 -64.97
C GLN A 260 23.25 16.57 -65.63
N MET A 261 23.69 17.59 -64.89
CA MET A 261 23.88 18.93 -65.47
C MET A 261 25.01 18.94 -66.50
N MET A 262 24.72 19.44 -67.70
CA MET A 262 25.73 19.64 -68.75
C MET A 262 26.10 21.11 -68.81
N THR A 263 27.39 21.44 -68.72
CA THR A 263 27.89 22.80 -68.89
C THR A 263 28.20 23.06 -70.37
N PRO A 264 27.70 24.17 -70.96
CA PRO A 264 28.06 24.53 -72.33
C PRO A 264 29.54 24.91 -72.40
N THR A 265 30.31 24.24 -73.26
CA THR A 265 31.70 24.60 -73.55
C THR A 265 31.92 24.80 -75.05
N MET A 266 33.03 25.42 -75.42
CA MET A 266 33.44 25.59 -76.82
C MET A 266 33.66 24.25 -77.56
N MET A 267 33.75 23.13 -76.83
CA MET A 267 33.92 21.76 -77.36
C MET A 267 32.62 20.93 -77.29
N GLY A 268 31.48 21.58 -77.01
CA GLY A 268 30.19 20.94 -76.76
C GLY A 268 29.83 20.83 -75.27
N PRO A 269 28.62 20.39 -74.92
CA PRO A 269 28.21 20.24 -73.53
C PRO A 269 29.09 19.21 -72.82
N GLN A 270 29.64 19.55 -71.65
CA GLN A 270 30.45 18.63 -70.83
C GLN A 270 29.79 18.37 -69.47
N PRO A 271 29.99 17.17 -68.88
CA PRO A 271 29.50 16.88 -67.54
C PRO A 271 30.26 17.70 -66.48
N PRO A 272 29.75 17.78 -65.23
CA PRO A 272 30.38 18.56 -64.18
C PRO A 272 31.75 17.97 -63.81
N ALA A 273 32.77 18.83 -63.68
CA ALA A 273 34.12 18.39 -63.29
C ALA A 273 34.17 17.65 -61.93
N ASN A 274 33.18 17.88 -61.06
CA ASN A 274 33.07 17.27 -59.74
C ASN A 274 32.17 16.02 -59.71
N LEU A 275 31.82 15.42 -60.85
CA LEU A 275 30.90 14.27 -60.94
C LEU A 275 31.26 13.13 -59.97
N ALA A 276 32.54 12.76 -59.87
CA ALA A 276 33.02 11.72 -58.95
C ALA A 276 32.71 12.03 -57.47
N LYS A 277 32.73 13.31 -57.08
CA LYS A 277 32.38 13.73 -55.71
C LYS A 277 30.89 13.58 -55.45
N PHE A 278 30.03 13.88 -56.43
CA PHE A 278 28.57 13.70 -56.29
C PHE A 278 28.19 12.22 -56.17
N VAL A 279 28.79 11.34 -56.97
CA VAL A 279 28.58 9.89 -56.87
C VAL A 279 29.05 9.35 -55.51
N SER A 280 30.22 9.81 -55.03
CA SER A 280 30.72 9.45 -53.70
C SER A 280 29.80 9.93 -52.57
N LEU A 281 29.28 11.16 -52.66
CA LEU A 281 28.30 11.69 -51.72
C LEU A 281 26.99 10.90 -51.74
N GLN A 282 26.49 10.54 -52.93
CA GLN A 282 25.28 9.74 -53.08
C GLN A 282 25.42 8.36 -52.42
N ALA A 283 26.58 7.71 -52.56
CA ALA A 283 26.91 6.47 -51.87
C ALA A 283 26.94 6.63 -50.34
N LYS A 284 27.50 7.73 -49.83
CA LYS A 284 27.50 8.04 -48.39
C LYS A 284 26.08 8.26 -47.85
N VAL A 285 25.24 9.02 -48.57
CA VAL A 285 23.84 9.25 -48.19
C VAL A 285 23.03 7.94 -48.22
N ASN A 286 23.26 7.08 -49.22
CA ASN A 286 22.62 5.76 -49.29
C ASN A 286 23.06 4.82 -48.15
N SER A 287 24.35 4.86 -47.78
CA SER A 287 24.87 4.11 -46.63
C SER A 287 24.22 4.59 -45.32
N TYR A 288 24.10 5.91 -45.15
CA TYR A 288 23.39 6.50 -44.01
C TYR A 288 21.91 6.09 -44.00
N LYS A 289 21.20 6.19 -45.15
CA LYS A 289 19.81 5.72 -45.32
C LYS A 289 19.64 4.25 -44.92
N ALA A 290 20.57 3.38 -45.32
CA ALA A 290 20.55 1.97 -44.94
C ALA A 290 20.74 1.77 -43.42
N SER A 291 21.63 2.55 -42.79
CA SER A 291 21.89 2.47 -41.33
C SER A 291 20.72 2.92 -40.45
N ILE A 292 19.83 3.78 -40.94
CA ILE A 292 18.66 4.29 -40.22
C ILE A 292 17.35 3.58 -40.59
N SER A 293 17.39 2.69 -41.60
CA SER A 293 16.26 1.91 -42.08
C SER A 293 15.90 0.82 -41.06
N GLY A 294 14.96 1.13 -40.16
CA GLY A 294 14.44 0.19 -39.17
C GLY A 294 14.04 0.84 -37.84
N PHE A 295 14.56 2.03 -37.53
CA PHE A 295 14.27 2.73 -36.27
C PHE A 295 12.95 3.53 -36.31
N LEU A 296 12.55 4.00 -37.50
CA LEU A 296 11.31 4.74 -37.74
C LEU A 296 10.56 4.11 -38.91
N SER A 297 10.01 2.91 -38.68
CA SER A 297 9.01 2.34 -39.58
C SER A 297 7.73 3.18 -39.51
N LYS A 298 6.88 3.09 -40.55
CA LYS A 298 5.72 3.94 -40.90
C LYS A 298 4.67 4.24 -39.80
N THR A 299 4.89 3.83 -38.55
CA THR A 299 3.96 3.92 -37.42
C THR A 299 4.38 4.96 -36.37
N VAL A 300 5.60 5.47 -36.39
CA VAL A 300 6.02 6.62 -35.55
C VAL A 300 5.86 7.90 -36.37
N LYS A 301 4.70 8.54 -36.24
CA LYS A 301 4.51 9.90 -36.73
C LYS A 301 5.12 10.84 -35.70
N VAL A 302 6.24 11.49 -36.05
CA VAL A 302 6.63 12.73 -35.37
C VAL A 302 5.67 13.78 -35.91
N ALA A 303 4.82 14.33 -35.05
CA ALA A 303 3.77 15.25 -35.49
C ALA A 303 4.37 16.46 -36.23
N GLU A 304 3.71 16.85 -37.33
CA GLU A 304 3.85 18.16 -37.97
C GLU A 304 3.13 19.23 -37.16
#